data_AF-A0A845RPZ4-F1
#
_entry.id   AF-A0A845RPZ4-F1
#
_cell.length_a   1.000
_cell.length_b   1.000
_cell.length_c   1.000
_cell.angle_alpha   90.00
_cell.angle_beta   90.00
_cell.angle_gamma   90.00
#
_symmetry.space_group_name_H-M   'P 1'
#
loop_
_entity.id
_entity.type
_entity.pdbx_description
1 polymer ?
#
loop_
_entity_poly.entity_id
_entity_poly.type
_entity_poly.pdbx_seq_one_letter_code
_entity_poly.pdbx_strand_id
1 'polypeptide(L)'
;MIPAVSLKLNQFFNIKFINNLFCRVITHASFKQPIPPNINICLYESCTLYFLTELIRSQSDITDFCHPAVIQLAKEERDNGTPFLETLKYYLYYTHSPNDAAKTLCVHRNTLFYRINKIKQLTGVTLDNADERFQLYLSILLLEFSSISPVNL
;
A
#
# COMPACT_ATOMS: atom_id res chain seq x y z
N MET A 1 -20.47 -7.73 -37.12
CA MET A 1 -20.02 -6.33 -37.17
C MET A 1 -20.51 -5.67 -35.88
N ILE A 2 -19.71 -5.72 -34.81
CA ILE A 2 -20.09 -5.25 -33.46
C ILE A 2 -19.28 -3.98 -33.19
N PRO A 3 -19.89 -2.82 -32.85
CA PRO A 3 -19.17 -1.64 -32.44
C PRO A 3 -19.12 -1.48 -30.91
N ALA A 4 -18.23 -0.59 -30.47
CA ALA A 4 -18.01 -0.05 -29.12
C ALA A 4 -17.11 -0.85 -28.17
N VAL A 5 -15.79 -0.65 -28.30
CA VAL A 5 -14.85 -0.77 -27.18
C VAL A 5 -14.49 0.64 -26.73
N SER A 6 -15.24 1.15 -25.75
CA SER A 6 -14.86 2.31 -24.96
C SER A 6 -13.93 1.87 -23.84
N LEU A 7 -12.62 1.92 -24.06
CA LEU A 7 -11.62 1.79 -23.00
C LEU A 7 -10.48 2.77 -23.28
N LYS A 8 -10.65 4.01 -22.82
CA LYS A 8 -9.53 4.90 -22.49
C LYS A 8 -9.50 5.08 -20.97
N LEU A 9 -9.15 4.00 -20.27
CA LEU A 9 -8.63 4.10 -18.91
C LEU A 9 -7.13 4.36 -19.01
N ASN A 10 -6.77 5.62 -19.24
CA ASN A 10 -5.43 6.13 -19.12
C ASN A 10 -5.50 7.48 -18.39
N GLN A 11 -5.70 7.42 -17.07
CA GLN A 11 -5.46 8.54 -16.17
C GLN A 11 -4.79 8.00 -14.91
N PHE A 12 -3.50 7.69 -15.05
CA PHE A 12 -2.57 7.64 -13.94
C PHE A 12 -2.71 8.93 -13.10
N PHE A 13 -2.80 8.76 -11.78
CA PHE A 13 -2.82 9.78 -10.73
C PHE A 13 -2.69 11.23 -11.20
N ASN A 14 -3.82 11.94 -11.20
CA ASN A 14 -3.87 13.36 -11.49
C ASN A 14 -3.04 14.13 -10.45
N ILE A 15 -1.88 14.68 -10.85
CA ILE A 15 -0.96 15.47 -10.00
C ILE A 15 -1.68 16.62 -9.25
N LYS A 16 -2.80 17.12 -9.78
CA LYS A 16 -3.68 18.09 -9.08
C LYS A 16 -4.26 17.57 -7.78
N PHE A 17 -4.45 16.26 -7.66
CA PHE A 17 -4.99 15.60 -6.46
C PHE A 17 -3.96 15.60 -5.32
N ILE A 18 -2.71 15.27 -5.63
CA ILE A 18 -1.59 15.28 -4.68
C ILE A 18 -1.30 16.72 -4.20
N ASN A 19 -1.38 17.69 -5.11
CA ASN A 19 -1.16 19.11 -4.76
C ASN A 19 -2.24 19.68 -3.83
N ASN A 20 -3.50 19.25 -4.00
CA ASN A 20 -4.58 19.59 -3.05
C ASN A 20 -4.39 18.93 -1.67
N LEU A 21 -3.76 17.75 -1.61
CA LEU A 21 -3.42 17.07 -0.36
C LEU A 21 -2.40 17.89 0.46
N PHE A 22 -1.37 18.43 -0.21
CA PHE A 22 -0.35 19.30 0.41
C PHE A 22 -0.95 20.60 0.97
N CYS A 23 -1.87 21.24 0.24
CA CYS A 23 -2.50 22.47 0.71
C CYS A 23 -3.33 22.25 1.99
N ARG A 24 -4.04 21.11 2.13
CA ARG A 24 -4.89 20.82 3.31
C ARG A 24 -4.10 20.53 4.59
N VAL A 25 -2.96 19.85 4.48
CA VAL A 25 -2.06 19.59 5.63
C VAL A 25 -1.47 20.90 6.18
N ILE A 26 -1.08 21.83 5.30
CA ILE A 26 -0.55 23.13 5.71
C ILE A 26 -1.66 24.07 6.21
N THR A 27 -2.89 23.98 5.66
CA THR A 27 -4.00 24.85 6.12
C THR A 27 -4.51 24.50 7.52
N HIS A 28 -4.38 23.26 7.99
CA HIS A 28 -4.66 22.94 9.40
C HIS A 28 -3.52 23.34 10.35
N ALA A 29 -2.27 23.41 9.88
CA ALA A 29 -1.11 23.82 10.68
C ALA A 29 -0.91 25.35 10.77
N SER A 30 -1.64 26.16 10.00
CA SER A 30 -1.41 27.61 9.88
C SER A 30 -2.35 28.50 10.68
N PHE A 31 -3.16 27.97 11.60
CA PHE A 31 -3.86 28.83 12.56
C PHE A 31 -2.96 29.12 13.77
N LYS A 32 -2.62 30.42 13.91
CA LYS A 32 -1.92 31.15 15.00
C LYS A 32 -2.19 30.65 16.43
N GLN A 33 -1.79 29.44 16.78
CA GLN A 33 -1.75 28.92 18.15
C GLN A 33 -0.34 28.38 18.39
N PRO A 34 0.26 28.64 19.57
CA PRO A 34 1.54 28.05 19.91
C PRO A 34 1.42 26.52 19.88
N ILE A 35 2.37 25.89 19.17
CA ILE A 35 2.57 24.44 19.13
C ILE A 35 2.63 23.93 20.59
N PRO A 36 1.69 23.10 21.06
CA PRO A 36 1.77 22.54 22.40
C PRO A 36 3.07 21.70 22.52
N PRO A 37 3.71 21.64 23.70
CA PRO A 37 5.03 21.02 23.86
C PRO A 37 5.08 19.50 23.65
N ASN A 38 3.93 18.87 23.37
CA ASN A 38 3.78 17.43 23.12
C ASN A 38 3.29 17.12 21.69
N ILE A 39 3.76 17.84 20.66
CA ILE A 39 3.51 17.40 19.27
C ILE A 39 4.39 16.19 18.99
N ASN A 40 3.74 15.03 18.90
CA ASN A 40 4.32 13.84 18.31
C ASN A 40 4.59 14.16 16.83
N ILE A 41 5.86 14.30 16.44
CA ILE A 41 6.25 14.56 15.05
C ILE A 41 5.92 13.29 14.26
N CYS A 42 4.71 13.22 13.71
CA CYS A 42 4.39 12.18 12.75
C CYS A 42 5.21 12.45 11.48
N LEU A 43 6.02 11.46 11.08
CA LEU A 43 6.74 11.50 9.82
C LEU A 43 5.75 11.75 8.67
N TYR A 44 6.14 12.64 7.75
CA TYR A 44 5.31 13.05 6.62
C TYR A 44 4.79 11.85 5.81
N GLU A 45 5.62 10.80 5.69
CA GLU A 45 5.31 9.54 5.02
C GLU A 45 4.16 8.79 5.71
N SER A 46 4.18 8.70 7.04
CA SER A 46 3.14 8.04 7.84
C SER A 46 1.82 8.81 7.82
N CYS A 47 1.89 10.15 7.84
CA CYS A 47 0.70 11.00 7.69
C CYS A 47 0.07 10.86 6.29
N THR A 48 0.89 10.79 5.24
CA THR A 48 0.40 10.77 3.85
C THR A 48 -0.44 9.54 3.56
N LEU A 49 0.02 8.34 3.94
CA LEU A 49 -0.73 7.10 3.74
C LEU A 49 -2.02 7.06 4.56
N TYR A 50 -1.96 7.55 5.81
CA TYR A 50 -3.14 7.66 6.65
C TYR A 50 -4.20 8.58 6.03
N PHE A 51 -3.84 9.82 5.66
CA PHE A 51 -4.77 10.76 5.03
C PHE A 51 -5.31 10.25 3.68
N LEU A 52 -4.47 9.60 2.88
CA LEU A 52 -4.88 8.98 1.62
C LEU A 52 -5.92 7.88 1.87
N THR A 53 -5.69 7.03 2.87
CA THR A 53 -6.60 5.95 3.25
C THR A 53 -7.94 6.50 3.72
N GLU A 54 -7.94 7.51 4.60
CA GLU A 54 -9.17 8.15 5.09
C GLU A 54 -9.97 8.81 3.96
N LEU A 55 -9.28 9.48 3.04
CA LEU A 55 -9.94 10.09 1.89
C LEU A 55 -10.63 9.02 1.03
N ILE A 56 -9.93 7.92 0.71
CA ILE A 56 -10.50 6.83 -0.09
C ILE A 56 -11.72 6.23 0.62
N ARG A 57 -11.60 5.95 1.93
CA ARG A 57 -12.69 5.41 2.75
C ARG A 57 -13.92 6.31 2.81
N SER A 58 -13.72 7.63 2.73
CA SER A 58 -14.83 8.59 2.71
C SER A 58 -15.65 8.57 1.42
N GLN A 59 -15.11 7.99 0.33
CA GLN A 59 -15.72 8.01 -1.01
C GLN A 59 -16.06 6.61 -1.55
N SER A 60 -15.43 5.56 -1.01
CA SER A 60 -15.40 4.22 -1.62
C SER A 60 -14.81 3.17 -0.67
N ASP A 61 -14.94 1.90 -1.01
CA ASP A 61 -14.25 0.83 -0.29
C ASP A 61 -12.74 0.87 -0.64
N ILE A 62 -11.87 0.74 0.37
CA ILE A 62 -10.41 0.73 0.17
C ILE A 62 -9.96 -0.42 -0.73
N THR A 63 -10.71 -1.54 -0.73
CA THR A 63 -10.42 -2.71 -1.53
C THR A 63 -10.60 -2.47 -3.02
N ASP A 64 -11.43 -1.51 -3.43
CA ASP A 64 -11.60 -1.11 -4.84
C ASP A 64 -10.33 -0.44 -5.42
N PHE A 65 -9.45 0.05 -4.54
CA PHE A 65 -8.17 0.69 -4.88
C PHE A 65 -6.99 -0.26 -4.75
N CYS A 66 -7.24 -1.50 -4.31
CA CYS A 66 -6.21 -2.50 -4.12
C CYS A 66 -6.04 -3.36 -5.36
N HIS A 67 -4.80 -3.73 -5.65
CA HIS A 67 -4.47 -4.68 -6.70
C HIS A 67 -5.14 -6.04 -6.41
N PRO A 68 -5.79 -6.71 -7.39
CA PRO A 68 -6.52 -7.96 -7.17
C PRO A 68 -5.69 -9.06 -6.51
N ALA A 69 -4.40 -9.16 -6.86
CA ALA A 69 -3.46 -10.07 -6.23
C ALA A 69 -3.36 -9.89 -4.70
N VAL A 70 -3.37 -8.65 -4.21
CA VAL A 70 -3.29 -8.36 -2.77
C VAL A 70 -4.58 -8.78 -2.06
N ILE A 71 -5.72 -8.54 -2.68
CA ILE A 71 -7.02 -9.01 -2.16
C ILE A 71 -7.08 -10.54 -2.12
N GLN A 72 -6.55 -11.21 -3.15
CA GLN A 72 -6.46 -12.66 -3.19
C GLN A 72 -5.53 -13.19 -2.09
N LEU A 73 -4.34 -12.61 -1.92
CA LEU A 73 -3.42 -13.01 -0.85
C LEU A 73 -4.04 -12.82 0.52
N ALA A 74 -4.72 -11.71 0.78
CA ALA A 74 -5.42 -11.48 2.06
C ALA A 74 -6.46 -12.57 2.38
N LYS A 75 -7.10 -13.16 1.36
CA LYS A 75 -8.00 -14.31 1.53
C LYS A 75 -7.22 -15.58 1.82
N GLU A 76 -6.16 -15.85 1.05
CA GLU A 76 -5.28 -17.02 1.24
C GLU A 76 -4.62 -17.04 2.63
N GLU A 77 -4.18 -15.89 3.15
CA GLU A 77 -3.61 -15.79 4.49
C GLU A 77 -4.64 -16.13 5.57
N ARG A 78 -5.91 -15.74 5.38
CA ARG A 78 -7.00 -16.03 6.31
C ARG A 78 -7.28 -17.52 6.40
N ASP A 79 -7.21 -18.22 5.27
CA ASP A 79 -7.55 -19.64 5.19
C ASP A 79 -6.37 -20.55 5.58
N ASN A 80 -5.13 -20.17 5.22
CA ASN A 80 -3.94 -21.01 5.37
C ASN A 80 -2.92 -20.53 6.41
N GLY A 81 -3.10 -19.33 7.00
CA GLY A 81 -2.26 -18.76 8.05
C GLY A 81 -0.82 -18.39 7.65
N THR A 82 -0.46 -18.52 6.37
CA THR A 82 0.88 -18.15 5.89
C THR A 82 0.94 -16.64 5.64
N PRO A 83 1.92 -15.90 6.17
CA PRO A 83 2.00 -14.43 6.05
C PRO A 83 2.56 -13.98 4.67
N PHE A 84 1.82 -14.24 3.60
CA PHE A 84 2.15 -13.81 2.23
C PHE A 84 2.17 -12.29 2.00
N LEU A 85 1.25 -11.52 2.59
CA LEU A 85 1.21 -10.06 2.47
C LEU A 85 2.45 -9.44 3.09
N GLU A 86 2.81 -9.86 4.30
CA GLU A 86 4.03 -9.39 4.97
C GLU A 86 5.29 -9.79 4.18
N THR A 87 5.31 -11.04 3.68
CA THR A 87 6.42 -11.52 2.84
C THR A 87 6.57 -10.68 1.57
N LEU A 88 5.46 -10.40 0.88
CA LEU A 88 5.46 -9.59 -0.34
C LEU A 88 5.86 -8.15 -0.04
N LYS A 89 5.36 -7.57 1.06
CA LYS A 89 5.68 -6.20 1.51
C LYS A 89 7.18 -6.00 1.63
N TYR A 90 7.85 -6.85 2.40
CA TYR A 90 9.29 -6.70 2.64
C TYR A 90 10.13 -7.09 1.43
N TYR A 91 9.68 -8.05 0.63
CA TYR A 91 10.34 -8.35 -0.65
C TYR A 91 10.30 -7.15 -1.62
N LEU A 92 9.17 -6.45 -1.68
CA LEU A 92 9.02 -5.24 -2.49
C LEU A 92 9.78 -4.05 -1.90
N TYR A 93 9.82 -3.92 -0.56
CA TYR A 93 10.54 -2.84 0.11
C TYR A 93 12.05 -2.94 -0.06
N TYR A 94 12.63 -4.14 0.14
CA TYR A 94 14.06 -4.38 -0.07
C TYR A 94 14.34 -4.80 -1.52
N THR A 95 13.98 -3.93 -2.47
CA THR A 95 14.02 -4.18 -3.92
C THR A 95 15.35 -4.77 -4.43
N HIS A 96 16.47 -4.38 -3.82
CA HIS A 96 17.83 -4.79 -4.19
C HIS A 96 18.52 -5.68 -3.16
N SER A 97 17.84 -6.03 -2.05
CA SER A 97 18.40 -6.89 -1.01
C SER A 97 17.38 -7.89 -0.47
N PRO A 98 17.08 -8.97 -1.22
CA PRO A 98 16.26 -10.07 -0.72
C PRO A 98 16.82 -10.70 0.56
N ASN A 99 18.12 -10.59 0.81
CA ASN A 99 18.73 -11.03 2.06
C ASN A 99 18.28 -10.20 3.25
N ASP A 100 18.13 -8.89 3.10
CA ASP A 100 17.64 -8.03 4.18
C ASP A 100 16.14 -8.23 4.39
N ALA A 101 15.36 -8.46 3.32
CA ALA A 101 13.97 -8.91 3.47
C ALA A 101 13.88 -10.21 4.29
N ALA A 102 14.72 -11.20 3.99
CA ALA A 102 14.73 -12.48 4.70
C ALA A 102 15.09 -12.31 6.18
N LYS A 103 16.08 -11.46 6.49
CA LYS A 103 16.44 -11.11 7.88
C LYS A 103 15.29 -10.42 8.60
N THR A 104 14.67 -9.42 7.98
CA THR A 104 13.55 -8.68 8.57
C THR A 104 12.35 -9.58 8.85
N LEU A 105 12.09 -10.55 7.97
CA LEU A 105 11.05 -11.57 8.14
C LEU A 105 11.44 -12.72 9.09
N CYS A 106 12.68 -12.73 9.62
CA CYS A 106 13.23 -13.83 10.42
C CYS A 106 13.11 -15.21 9.74
N VAL A 107 13.28 -15.26 8.41
CA VAL A 107 13.25 -16.51 7.62
C VAL A 107 14.55 -16.72 6.86
N HIS A 108 14.82 -17.97 6.49
CA HIS A 108 15.90 -18.27 5.56
C HIS A 108 15.58 -17.73 4.16
N ARG A 109 16.62 -17.32 3.41
CA ARG A 109 16.52 -16.86 2.01
C ARG A 109 15.68 -17.82 1.14
N ASN A 110 15.92 -19.12 1.26
CA ASN A 110 15.20 -20.12 0.46
C ASN A 110 13.70 -20.12 0.78
N THR A 111 13.32 -19.93 2.04
CA THR A 111 11.92 -19.81 2.45
C THR A 111 11.28 -18.56 1.88
N LEU A 112 12.00 -17.43 1.88
CA LEU A 112 11.54 -16.20 1.23
C LEU A 112 11.25 -16.46 -0.27
N PHE A 113 12.21 -17.00 -1.01
CA PHE A 113 12.02 -17.28 -2.44
C PHE A 113 10.93 -18.32 -2.72
N TYR A 114 10.80 -19.34 -1.88
CA TYR A 114 9.68 -20.29 -1.95
C TYR A 114 8.33 -19.57 -1.82
N ARG A 115 8.17 -18.72 -0.80
CA ARG A 115 6.94 -17.94 -0.60
C ARG A 115 6.67 -16.98 -1.75
N ILE A 116 7.69 -16.30 -2.28
CA ILE A 116 7.54 -15.42 -3.46
C ILE A 116 7.11 -16.21 -4.70
N ASN A 117 7.71 -17.36 -4.96
CA ASN A 117 7.28 -18.22 -6.07
C ASN A 117 5.83 -18.70 -5.88
N LYS A 118 5.44 -19.04 -4.66
CA LYS A 118 4.06 -19.41 -4.34
C LYS A 118 3.10 -18.24 -4.57
N ILE A 119 3.46 -17.02 -4.17
CA ILE A 119 2.69 -15.80 -4.44
C ILE A 119 2.51 -15.60 -5.95
N LYS A 120 3.57 -15.71 -6.74
CA LYS A 120 3.49 -15.63 -8.21
C LYS A 120 2.55 -16.68 -8.80
N GLN A 121 2.62 -17.92 -8.30
CA GLN A 121 1.72 -19.00 -8.74
C GLN A 121 0.25 -18.76 -8.37
N LEU A 122 -0.02 -18.27 -7.16
CA LEU A 122 -1.38 -18.01 -6.70
C LEU A 122 -2.03 -16.87 -7.45
N THR A 123 -1.28 -15.79 -7.71
CA THR A 123 -1.83 -14.51 -8.16
C THR A 123 -1.55 -14.16 -9.61
N GLY A 124 -0.62 -14.87 -10.27
CA GLY A 124 -0.21 -14.60 -11.65
C GLY A 124 0.70 -13.38 -11.84
N VAL A 125 1.07 -12.67 -10.77
CA VAL A 125 1.94 -11.49 -10.86
C VAL A 125 3.37 -11.86 -11.27
N THR A 126 4.02 -10.93 -11.99
CA THR A 126 5.41 -11.14 -12.45
C THR A 126 6.44 -10.58 -11.49
N LEU A 127 6.13 -9.43 -10.86
CA LEU A 127 7.04 -8.61 -10.06
C LEU A 127 8.23 -8.04 -10.85
N ASP A 128 8.13 -8.01 -12.18
CA ASP A 128 9.26 -7.66 -13.05
C ASP A 128 9.28 -6.17 -13.41
N ASN A 129 8.11 -5.52 -13.47
CA ASN A 129 7.99 -4.10 -13.80
C ASN A 129 7.72 -3.23 -12.56
N ALA A 130 8.20 -1.98 -12.60
CA ALA A 130 8.13 -1.08 -11.45
C ALA A 130 6.68 -0.69 -11.09
N ASP A 131 5.79 -0.56 -12.08
CA ASP A 131 4.42 -0.12 -11.86
C ASP A 131 3.60 -1.19 -11.10
N GLU A 132 3.70 -2.46 -11.51
CA GLU A 132 3.07 -3.59 -10.82
C GLU A 132 3.59 -3.69 -9.38
N ARG A 133 4.90 -3.58 -9.18
CA ARG A 133 5.52 -3.59 -7.84
C ARG A 133 5.01 -2.45 -6.97
N PHE A 134 4.89 -1.24 -7.52
CA PHE A 134 4.36 -0.09 -6.81
C PHE A 134 2.89 -0.28 -6.44
N GLN A 135 2.06 -0.73 -7.38
CA GLN A 135 0.63 -0.99 -7.13
C GLN A 135 0.44 -2.04 -6.03
N LEU A 136 1.20 -3.14 -6.07
CA LEU A 136 1.18 -4.17 -5.05
C LEU A 136 1.59 -3.61 -3.68
N TYR A 137 2.71 -2.88 -3.61
CA TYR A 137 3.20 -2.33 -2.36
C TYR A 137 2.21 -1.31 -1.76
N LEU A 138 1.71 -0.38 -2.57
CA LEU A 138 0.70 0.60 -2.14
C LEU A 138 -0.56 -0.09 -1.63
N SER A 139 -1.06 -1.11 -2.34
CA SER A 139 -2.26 -1.85 -1.93
C SER A 139 -2.08 -2.52 -0.56
N ILE A 140 -0.92 -3.10 -0.29
CA ILE A 140 -0.61 -3.68 1.02
C ILE A 140 -0.65 -2.60 2.11
N LEU A 141 -0.02 -1.45 1.87
CA LEU A 141 -0.02 -0.35 2.82
C LEU A 141 -1.44 0.20 3.08
N LEU A 142 -2.25 0.39 2.04
CA LEU A 142 -3.63 0.85 2.18
C LEU A 142 -4.46 -0.12 3.05
N LEU A 143 -4.29 -1.43 2.89
CA LEU A 143 -4.96 -2.41 3.75
C LEU A 143 -4.48 -2.34 5.20
N GLU A 144 -3.17 -2.23 5.44
CA GLU A 144 -2.62 -2.11 6.79
C GLU A 144 -3.16 -0.86 7.52
N PHE A 145 -3.14 0.30 6.86
CA PHE A 145 -3.67 1.53 7.43
C PHE A 145 -5.20 1.53 7.56
N SER A 146 -5.93 0.82 6.69
CA SER A 146 -7.39 0.67 6.83
C SER A 146 -7.80 -0.15 8.06
N SER A 147 -6.88 -0.99 8.55
CA SER A 147 -7.06 -1.84 9.74
C SER A 147 -6.66 -1.11 11.02
N ILE A 148 -5.89 -0.02 10.91
CA ILE A 148 -5.39 0.78 12.03
C ILE A 148 -6.28 2.02 12.15
N SER A 149 -7.21 2.01 13.11
CA SER A 149 -7.92 3.24 13.47
C SER A 149 -6.95 4.19 14.19
N PRO A 150 -6.77 5.43 13.71
CA PRO A 150 -5.86 6.46 14.24
C PRO A 150 -6.30 7.04 15.59
N VAL A 151 -7.44 6.61 16.14
CA VAL A 151 -8.08 7.22 17.32
C VAL A 151 -7.36 6.87 18.64
N ASN A 152 -6.17 6.25 18.59
CA ASN A 152 -5.36 5.92 19.76
C ASN A 152 -3.95 6.54 19.72
N LEU A 153 -3.85 7.84 19.41
CA LEU A 153 -2.62 8.64 19.62
C LEU A 153 -2.97 10.02 20.19
#